data_AF-A0A3E0E131-F1
#
_entry.id   AF-A0A3E0E131-F1
#
_cell.length_a   1.000
_cell.length_b   1.000
_cell.length_c   1.000
_cell.angle_alpha   90.00
_cell.angle_beta   90.00
_cell.angle_gamma   90.00
#
_symmetry.space_group_name_H-M   'P 1'
#
loop_
_entity.id
_entity.type
_entity.pdbx_description
1 polymer ?
#
loop_
_entity_poly.entity_id
_entity_poly.type
_entity_poly.pdbx_seq_one_letter_code
_entity_poly.pdbx_strand_id
1 'polypeptide(L)'
;MKKNILLVLVLAVGTLGLQAQVTTVNLDLITSKINGGMPLPAEEEFYIRGAIPEKIEMVKLLIYPSNKTEKSGYTYFWKSPFGYKDLSYQILMGDPLRSNTDYHLEFGYYQKAGADQINEVSDLIHQNIKTYLSTITTIKRGGIKFSESDEVLINNLSKIVDQGTYYFELPNGEKFPGFSDITRAKLAQRGKLRMGKAKFNVIGLTKADNARAVFANDYITELENILFSEVDQYLSPNMLVRMDETIFEKYSTEKTANSLPLNIGYGAISLSKDLTDQEFVMSPYAGFSFPLGNRTFARFMNNMSISAGFFLSGDIKNQLEEKISGPVLDRPIYVGLGYNFFRFIRLNAGGTFITTEQLGGRNVNSFQPFVGVSAEFNIWLGIGSKKR
;
A
#
# COMPACT_ATOMS: atom_id res chain seq x y z
N MET A 1 -17.92 -52.63 9.81
CA MET A 1 -18.16 -51.44 8.97
C MET A 1 -17.98 -50.11 9.71
N LYS A 2 -18.54 -49.90 10.92
CA LYS A 2 -18.40 -48.62 11.67
C LYS A 2 -16.94 -48.21 12.00
N LYS A 3 -16.05 -49.18 12.25
CA LYS A 3 -14.63 -48.95 12.58
C LYS A 3 -13.80 -48.42 11.39
N ASN A 4 -14.12 -48.84 10.17
CA ASN A 4 -13.42 -48.40 8.97
C ASN A 4 -13.86 -46.99 8.53
N ILE A 5 -15.12 -46.60 8.80
CA ILE A 5 -15.62 -45.24 8.57
C ILE A 5 -14.94 -44.26 9.53
N LEU A 6 -14.76 -44.62 10.80
CA LEU A 6 -14.06 -43.78 11.78
C LEU A 6 -12.58 -43.56 11.40
N LEU A 7 -11.91 -44.61 10.90
CA LEU A 7 -10.50 -44.52 10.47
C LEU A 7 -10.34 -43.58 9.27
N VAL A 8 -11.26 -43.64 8.30
CA VAL A 8 -11.28 -42.74 7.14
C VAL A 8 -11.58 -41.30 7.58
N LEU A 9 -12.49 -41.09 8.55
CA LEU A 9 -12.81 -39.76 9.07
C LEU A 9 -11.62 -39.14 9.82
N VAL A 10 -10.88 -39.93 10.60
CA VAL A 10 -9.69 -39.47 11.35
C VAL A 10 -8.53 -39.17 10.41
N LEU A 11 -8.33 -39.98 9.34
CA LEU A 11 -7.35 -39.68 8.28
C LEU A 11 -7.73 -38.44 7.46
N ALA A 12 -9.01 -38.18 7.23
CA ALA A 12 -9.49 -36.99 6.52
C ALA A 12 -9.38 -35.70 7.36
N VAL A 13 -9.44 -35.79 8.68
CA VAL A 13 -9.23 -34.64 9.58
C VAL A 13 -7.73 -34.39 9.83
N GLY A 14 -6.90 -35.43 9.80
CA GLY A 14 -5.44 -35.32 9.99
C GLY A 14 -4.69 -34.56 8.89
N THR A 15 -5.28 -34.40 7.69
CA THR A 15 -4.67 -33.64 6.57
C THR A 15 -5.03 -32.15 6.56
N LEU A 16 -5.93 -31.69 7.44
CA LEU A 16 -6.33 -30.28 7.52
C LEU A 16 -5.30 -29.39 8.25
N GLY A 17 -4.20 -29.97 8.74
CA GLY A 17 -3.11 -29.28 9.44
C GLY A 17 -1.93 -28.88 8.57
N LEU A 18 -2.06 -28.83 7.24
CA LEU A 18 -1.01 -28.28 6.38
C LEU A 18 -0.84 -26.79 6.69
N GLN A 19 0.22 -26.49 7.42
CA GLN A 19 0.56 -25.15 7.88
C GLN A 19 0.71 -24.22 6.68
N ALA A 20 0.07 -23.05 6.75
CA ALA A 20 0.38 -21.91 5.91
C ALA A 20 1.79 -21.43 6.26
N GLN A 21 2.80 -22.08 5.70
CA GLN A 21 4.17 -21.60 5.80
C GLN A 21 4.28 -20.37 4.89
N VAL A 22 4.56 -19.21 5.48
CA VAL A 22 4.76 -17.96 4.76
C VAL A 22 5.94 -18.14 3.79
N THR A 23 5.67 -17.92 2.51
CA THR A 23 6.65 -18.08 1.43
C THR A 23 7.90 -17.26 1.74
N THR A 24 9.09 -17.83 1.58
CA THR A 24 10.36 -17.11 1.78
C THR A 24 11.12 -17.04 0.47
N VAL A 25 11.42 -15.83 0.05
CA VAL A 25 12.15 -15.49 -1.16
C VAL A 25 13.60 -15.15 -0.79
N ASN A 26 14.56 -15.76 -1.48
CA ASN A 26 15.99 -15.50 -1.24
C ASN A 26 16.53 -14.44 -2.21
N LEU A 27 17.22 -13.43 -1.69
CA LEU A 27 17.99 -12.45 -2.45
C LEU A 27 19.45 -12.90 -2.50
N ASP A 28 19.93 -13.20 -3.70
CA ASP A 28 21.34 -13.43 -3.96
C ASP A 28 21.99 -12.13 -4.42
N LEU A 29 22.86 -11.57 -3.56
CA LEU A 29 23.61 -10.34 -3.82
C LEU A 29 24.71 -10.52 -4.86
N ILE A 30 25.23 -11.74 -5.05
CA ILE A 30 26.32 -12.01 -6.00
C ILE A 30 25.77 -12.01 -7.43
N THR A 31 24.62 -12.65 -7.62
CA THR A 31 23.98 -12.74 -8.93
C THR A 31 22.98 -11.62 -9.19
N SER A 32 22.73 -10.76 -8.20
CA SER A 32 21.66 -9.74 -8.21
C SER A 32 20.34 -10.35 -8.69
N LYS A 33 19.94 -11.46 -8.06
CA LYS A 33 18.70 -12.16 -8.37
C LYS A 33 17.89 -12.41 -7.11
N ILE A 34 16.65 -11.95 -7.16
CA ILE A 34 15.61 -12.37 -6.22
C ILE A 34 15.10 -13.73 -6.69
N ASN A 35 14.95 -14.69 -5.80
CA ASN A 35 14.37 -16.02 -6.04
C ASN A 35 14.94 -16.78 -7.25
N GLY A 36 16.23 -16.60 -7.58
CA GLY A 36 16.81 -17.17 -8.81
C GLY A 36 16.23 -16.63 -10.12
N GLY A 37 15.51 -15.50 -10.08
CA GLY A 37 14.80 -14.88 -11.20
C GLY A 37 13.32 -15.26 -11.30
N MET A 38 12.76 -15.97 -10.31
CA MET A 38 11.34 -16.31 -10.29
C MET A 38 10.48 -15.12 -9.81
N PRO A 39 9.26 -14.95 -10.33
CA PRO A 39 8.37 -13.87 -9.92
C PRO A 39 8.15 -13.78 -8.40
N LEU A 40 7.87 -12.57 -7.90
CA LEU A 40 7.53 -12.36 -6.49
C LEU A 40 6.16 -12.96 -6.15
N PRO A 41 5.98 -13.52 -4.94
CA PRO A 41 4.66 -13.94 -4.46
C PRO A 41 3.63 -12.82 -4.58
N ALA A 42 2.43 -13.18 -5.01
CA ALA A 42 1.33 -12.24 -5.21
C ALA A 42 0.17 -12.59 -4.29
N GLU A 43 -0.57 -11.57 -3.85
CA GLU A 43 -1.81 -11.71 -3.07
C GLU A 43 -1.66 -12.39 -1.70
N GLU A 44 -0.42 -12.63 -1.26
CA GLU A 44 -0.05 -13.17 0.05
C GLU A 44 1.14 -12.41 0.67
N GLU A 45 1.31 -12.57 1.98
CA GLU A 45 2.49 -12.12 2.72
C GLU A 45 3.66 -13.07 2.45
N PHE A 46 4.88 -12.56 2.41
CA PHE A 46 6.08 -13.37 2.21
C PHE A 46 7.29 -12.74 2.88
N TYR A 47 8.30 -13.55 3.16
CA TYR A 47 9.59 -13.08 3.67
C TYR A 47 10.57 -12.87 2.53
N ILE A 48 11.40 -11.83 2.61
CA ILE A 48 12.61 -11.68 1.82
C ILE A 48 13.80 -11.90 2.73
N ARG A 49 14.66 -12.85 2.37
CA ARG A 49 15.89 -13.18 3.09
C ARG A 49 17.09 -12.86 2.20
N GLY A 50 18.15 -12.29 2.76
CA GLY A 50 19.41 -12.08 2.04
C GLY A 50 20.61 -12.17 2.97
N ALA A 51 21.79 -12.35 2.40
CA ALA A 51 23.05 -12.26 3.14
C ALA A 51 23.43 -10.80 3.38
N ILE A 52 24.13 -10.49 4.46
CA ILE A 52 24.67 -9.16 4.75
C ILE A 52 26.10 -9.24 5.29
N PRO A 53 26.98 -8.28 4.96
CA PRO A 53 28.27 -8.13 5.61
C PRO A 53 28.15 -7.80 7.10
N GLU A 54 29.19 -8.13 7.90
CA GLU A 54 29.24 -7.92 9.36
C GLU A 54 28.95 -6.48 9.83
N LYS A 55 29.24 -5.49 8.97
CA LYS A 55 29.11 -4.06 9.33
C LYS A 55 27.72 -3.49 9.08
N ILE A 56 26.83 -4.22 8.42
CA ILE A 56 25.48 -3.74 8.11
C ILE A 56 24.59 -3.89 9.34
N GLU A 57 24.08 -2.76 9.83
CA GLU A 57 23.19 -2.72 10.99
C GLU A 57 21.71 -2.58 10.60
N MET A 58 21.43 -2.10 9.38
CA MET A 58 20.08 -1.94 8.88
C MET A 58 19.99 -2.22 7.38
N VAL A 59 18.90 -2.89 6.99
CA VAL A 59 18.49 -3.06 5.59
C VAL A 59 17.13 -2.41 5.43
N LYS A 60 17.04 -1.49 4.47
CA LYS A 60 15.79 -0.84 4.09
C LYS A 60 15.33 -1.41 2.76
N LEU A 61 14.08 -1.82 2.68
CA LEU A 61 13.44 -2.22 1.45
C LEU A 61 12.33 -1.23 1.12
N LEU A 62 12.45 -0.56 -0.01
CA LEU A 62 11.39 0.21 -0.62
C LEU A 62 10.82 -0.58 -1.80
N ILE A 63 9.51 -0.78 -1.82
CA ILE A 63 8.81 -1.46 -2.90
C ILE A 63 7.65 -0.62 -3.42
N TYR A 64 7.55 -0.43 -4.73
CA TYR A 64 6.42 0.27 -5.34
C TYR A 64 6.10 -0.27 -6.74
N PRO A 65 4.84 -0.17 -7.22
CA PRO A 65 4.51 -0.57 -8.58
C PRO A 65 5.33 0.22 -9.60
N SER A 66 5.90 -0.44 -10.62
CA SER A 66 6.82 0.20 -11.58
C SER A 66 6.18 1.32 -12.42
N ASN A 67 4.85 1.39 -12.46
CA ASN A 67 4.10 2.46 -13.13
C ASN A 67 3.76 3.64 -12.19
N LYS A 68 4.20 3.61 -10.94
CA LYS A 68 3.97 4.66 -9.94
C LYS A 68 5.28 5.18 -9.37
N THR A 69 5.17 6.23 -8.56
CA THR A 69 6.29 6.84 -7.85
C THR A 69 6.51 6.18 -6.48
N GLU A 70 7.71 6.36 -5.94
CA GLU A 70 8.13 5.95 -4.59
C GLU A 70 7.10 6.32 -3.49
N LYS A 71 6.41 7.46 -3.64
CA LYS A 71 5.39 7.91 -2.67
C LYS A 71 4.22 6.95 -2.48
N SER A 72 4.01 6.04 -3.43
CA SER A 72 2.97 5.00 -3.37
C SER A 72 3.49 3.64 -2.90
N GLY A 73 4.77 3.59 -2.52
CA GLY A 73 5.46 2.40 -2.08
C GLY A 73 5.27 2.09 -0.61
N TYR A 74 5.66 0.87 -0.26
CA TYR A 74 5.78 0.41 1.10
C TYR A 74 7.27 0.39 1.47
N THR A 75 7.57 0.80 2.70
CA THR A 75 8.93 0.78 3.23
C THR A 75 8.98 -0.20 4.39
N TYR A 76 9.93 -1.12 4.30
CA TYR A 76 10.21 -2.11 5.33
C TYR A 76 11.63 -1.97 5.83
N PHE A 77 11.82 -2.30 7.10
CA PHE A 77 13.12 -2.19 7.76
C PHE A 77 13.46 -3.51 8.44
N TRP A 78 14.68 -3.95 8.25
CA TRP A 78 15.32 -4.91 9.15
C TRP A 78 16.45 -4.20 9.88
N LYS A 79 16.51 -4.38 11.19
CA LYS A 79 17.59 -3.88 12.04
C LYS A 79 18.23 -5.06 12.74
N SER A 80 19.55 -5.09 12.76
CA SER A 80 20.30 -6.12 13.47
C SER A 80 19.92 -6.11 14.96
N PRO A 81 19.42 -7.23 15.51
CA PRO A 81 19.15 -7.34 16.93
C PRO A 81 20.44 -7.18 17.74
N PHE A 82 20.31 -6.71 18.98
CA PHE A 82 21.49 -6.54 19.84
C PHE A 82 22.25 -7.86 20.03
N GLY A 83 23.55 -7.85 19.71
CA GLY A 83 24.42 -9.02 19.81
C GLY A 83 24.20 -10.09 18.73
N TYR A 84 23.41 -9.80 17.70
CA TYR A 84 23.18 -10.69 16.58
C TYR A 84 24.44 -10.79 15.70
N LYS A 85 24.85 -12.02 15.38
CA LYS A 85 26.08 -12.30 14.62
C LYS A 85 25.83 -12.98 13.27
N ASP A 86 24.57 -13.31 12.97
CA ASP A 86 24.27 -13.98 11.70
C ASP A 86 24.33 -12.97 10.56
N LEU A 87 25.04 -13.36 9.50
CA LEU A 87 25.24 -12.58 8.28
C LEU A 87 24.05 -12.69 7.34
N SER A 88 22.84 -12.62 7.88
CA SER A 88 21.61 -12.63 7.09
C SER A 88 20.50 -11.80 7.73
N TYR A 89 19.69 -11.20 6.88
CA TYR A 89 18.48 -10.48 7.26
C TYR A 89 17.25 -11.21 6.77
N GLN A 90 16.11 -10.92 7.40
CA GLN A 90 14.81 -11.39 6.98
C GLN A 90 13.77 -10.29 7.20
N ILE A 91 13.13 -9.85 6.11
CA ILE A 91 12.08 -8.81 6.11
C ILE A 91 10.75 -9.48 5.79
N LEU A 92 9.72 -9.23 6.63
CA LEU A 92 8.35 -9.64 6.33
C LEU A 92 7.67 -8.58 5.45
N MET A 93 7.23 -9.00 4.27
CA MET A 93 6.36 -8.22 3.40
C MET A 93 4.92 -8.41 3.84
N GLY A 94 4.47 -7.55 4.75
CA GLY A 94 3.13 -7.62 5.34
C GLY A 94 2.02 -7.13 4.41
N ASP A 95 2.34 -6.26 3.43
CA ASP A 95 1.37 -5.80 2.44
C ASP A 95 1.47 -6.66 1.17
N PRO A 96 0.42 -7.45 0.85
CA PRO A 96 0.45 -8.32 -0.32
C PRO A 96 0.61 -7.56 -1.63
N LEU A 97 1.39 -8.13 -2.55
CA LEU A 97 1.60 -7.54 -3.87
C LEU A 97 0.46 -7.89 -4.82
N ARG A 98 0.14 -6.99 -5.74
CA ARG A 98 -0.87 -7.25 -6.78
C ARG A 98 -0.30 -8.23 -7.79
N SER A 99 -1.07 -9.25 -8.12
CA SER A 99 -0.74 -10.19 -9.19
C SER A 99 -0.60 -9.50 -10.54
N ASN A 100 0.17 -10.14 -11.43
CA ASN A 100 0.43 -9.67 -12.80
C ASN A 100 0.85 -8.18 -12.88
N THR A 101 1.56 -7.69 -11.87
CA THR A 101 2.05 -6.31 -11.79
C THR A 101 3.56 -6.34 -11.63
N ASP A 102 4.24 -5.41 -12.29
CA ASP A 102 5.68 -5.24 -12.13
C ASP A 102 5.96 -4.24 -11.01
N TYR A 103 6.96 -4.55 -10.18
CA TYR A 103 7.37 -3.75 -9.05
C TYR A 103 8.82 -3.29 -9.19
N HIS A 104 9.09 -2.10 -8.67
CA HIS A 104 10.44 -1.61 -8.41
C HIS A 104 10.78 -1.92 -6.95
N LEU A 105 11.95 -2.50 -6.72
CA LEU A 105 12.46 -2.80 -5.39
C LEU A 105 13.83 -2.15 -5.21
N GLU A 106 13.99 -1.37 -4.16
CA GLU A 106 15.27 -0.77 -3.77
C GLU A 106 15.65 -1.28 -2.39
N PHE A 107 16.80 -1.96 -2.33
CA PHE A 107 17.43 -2.41 -1.10
C PHE A 107 18.56 -1.45 -0.76
N GLY A 108 18.44 -0.73 0.36
CA GLY A 108 19.52 0.07 0.91
C GLY A 108 20.20 -0.65 2.06
N TYR A 109 21.52 -0.74 2.04
CA TYR A 109 22.33 -1.33 3.11
C TYR A 109 23.03 -0.24 3.89
N TYR A 110 22.82 -0.24 5.20
CA TYR A 110 23.28 0.83 6.07
C TYR A 110 24.20 0.30 7.16
N GLN A 111 25.31 0.99 7.38
CA GLN A 111 26.23 0.75 8.48
C GLN A 111 26.24 1.95 9.42
N LYS A 112 26.77 1.78 10.64
CA LYS A 112 26.96 2.91 11.54
C LYS A 112 27.85 3.98 10.92
N ALA A 113 27.37 5.23 10.91
CA ALA A 113 28.15 6.35 10.40
C ALA A 113 29.36 6.62 11.31
N GLY A 114 30.52 6.91 10.70
CA GLY A 114 31.69 7.36 11.45
C GLY A 114 31.46 8.75 12.04
N ALA A 115 32.06 9.05 13.19
CA ALA A 115 31.97 10.38 13.80
C ALA A 115 32.48 11.47 12.84
N ASP A 116 33.57 11.19 12.11
CA ASP A 116 34.14 12.12 11.13
C ASP A 116 33.18 12.40 9.97
N GLN A 117 32.43 11.39 9.50
CA GLN A 117 31.45 11.53 8.42
C GLN A 117 30.26 12.40 8.86
N ILE A 118 29.79 12.20 10.10
CA ILE A 118 28.70 13.01 10.66
C ILE A 118 29.14 14.47 10.82
N ASN A 119 30.35 14.70 11.31
CA ASN A 119 30.90 16.05 11.46
C ASN A 119 31.05 16.75 10.09
N GLU A 120 31.58 16.05 9.08
CA GLU A 120 31.71 16.58 7.72
C GLU A 120 30.34 16.97 7.14
N VAL A 121 29.33 16.12 7.30
CA VAL A 121 27.97 16.41 6.83
C VAL A 121 27.34 17.57 7.60
N SER A 122 27.54 17.63 8.92
CA SER A 122 27.09 18.77 9.74
C SER A 122 27.70 20.08 9.24
N ASP A 123 29.02 20.12 9.05
CA ASP A 123 29.74 21.30 8.56
C ASP A 123 29.25 21.74 7.18
N LEU A 124 29.00 20.79 6.27
CA LEU A 124 28.45 21.09 4.94
C LEU A 124 27.03 21.66 5.03
N ILE A 125 26.17 21.10 5.88
CA ILE A 125 24.81 21.61 6.10
C ILE A 125 24.87 23.02 6.71
N HIS A 126 25.71 23.23 7.72
CA HIS A 126 25.93 24.54 8.34
C HIS A 126 26.39 25.58 7.31
N GLN A 127 27.35 25.23 6.47
CA GLN A 127 27.82 26.10 5.40
C GLN A 127 26.72 26.41 4.37
N ASN A 128 25.90 25.43 4.00
CA ASN A 128 24.79 25.63 3.07
C ASN A 128 23.69 26.51 3.65
N ILE A 129 23.33 26.32 4.91
CA ILE A 129 22.39 27.18 5.65
C ILE A 129 22.92 28.62 5.69
N LYS A 130 24.18 28.81 6.08
CA LYS A 130 24.83 30.13 6.13
C LYS A 130 24.83 30.82 4.76
N THR A 131 25.23 30.09 3.72
CA THR A 131 25.23 30.59 2.34
C THR A 131 23.82 31.01 1.91
N TYR A 132 22.83 30.16 2.15
CA TYR A 132 21.44 30.44 1.80
C TYR A 132 20.91 31.68 2.54
N LEU A 133 21.09 31.77 3.86
CA LEU A 133 20.68 32.93 4.65
C LEU A 133 21.35 34.22 4.16
N SER A 134 22.66 34.20 3.92
CA SER A 134 23.39 35.38 3.44
C SER A 134 22.90 35.86 2.07
N THR A 135 22.50 34.93 1.20
CA THR A 135 22.01 35.22 -0.15
C THR A 135 20.64 35.90 -0.12
N ILE A 136 19.74 35.43 0.74
CA ILE A 136 18.37 35.98 0.83
C ILE A 136 18.28 37.23 1.72
N THR A 137 19.35 37.55 2.46
CA THR A 137 19.35 38.65 3.43
C THR A 137 19.75 39.96 2.79
N THR A 138 18.93 41.00 2.97
CA THR A 138 19.27 42.38 2.66
C THR A 138 19.18 43.25 3.90
N ILE A 139 20.29 43.93 4.23
CA ILE A 139 20.35 44.88 5.34
C ILE A 139 19.98 46.28 4.82
N LYS A 140 18.86 46.85 5.30
CA LYS A 140 18.42 48.22 4.95
C LYS A 140 18.34 49.11 6.19
N ARG A 141 18.25 50.44 5.99
CA ARG A 141 18.10 51.42 7.09
C ARG A 141 16.95 51.12 8.05
N GLY A 142 15.89 50.44 7.57
CA GLY A 142 14.70 50.12 8.35
C GLY A 142 14.70 48.75 9.04
N GLY A 143 15.70 47.89 8.83
CA GLY A 143 15.66 46.51 9.34
C GLY A 143 16.42 45.50 8.49
N ILE A 144 16.47 44.27 8.99
CA ILE A 144 16.83 43.08 8.22
C ILE A 144 15.61 42.67 7.40
N LYS A 145 15.77 42.47 6.09
CA LYS A 145 14.73 41.91 5.23
C LYS A 145 15.25 40.62 4.61
N PHE A 146 14.43 39.58 4.61
CA PHE A 146 14.64 38.43 3.73
C PHE A 146 13.83 38.65 2.45
N SER A 147 14.34 38.19 1.31
CA SER A 147 13.60 38.20 0.04
C SER A 147 12.38 37.28 0.04
N GLU A 148 12.35 36.31 0.96
CA GLU A 148 11.32 35.28 1.08
C GLU A 148 10.50 35.42 2.38
N SER A 149 9.32 34.80 2.41
CA SER A 149 8.50 34.71 3.62
C SER A 149 9.09 33.71 4.61
N ASP A 150 8.72 33.84 5.90
CA ASP A 150 9.28 32.99 6.97
C ASP A 150 8.93 31.50 6.75
N GLU A 151 7.74 31.21 6.21
CA GLU A 151 7.32 29.85 5.89
C GLU A 151 8.12 29.24 4.73
N VAL A 152 8.37 30.01 3.67
CA VAL A 152 9.20 29.57 2.53
C VAL A 152 10.64 29.35 2.98
N LEU A 153 11.16 30.25 3.81
CA LEU A 153 12.50 30.16 4.39
C LEU A 153 12.66 28.87 5.22
N ILE A 154 11.74 28.59 6.14
CA ILE A 154 11.78 27.35 6.95
C ILE A 154 11.71 26.10 6.06
N ASN A 155 10.84 26.08 5.05
CA ASN A 155 10.73 24.97 4.13
C ASN A 155 12.02 24.77 3.32
N ASN A 156 12.65 25.85 2.85
CA ASN A 156 13.90 25.77 2.08
C ASN A 156 15.08 25.34 2.96
N LEU A 157 15.17 25.85 4.19
CA LEU A 157 16.15 25.37 5.16
C LEU A 157 15.95 23.87 5.44
N SER A 158 14.70 23.42 5.64
CA SER A 158 14.43 21.99 5.91
C SER A 158 14.86 21.11 4.73
N LYS A 159 14.63 21.57 3.49
CA LYS A 159 15.13 20.89 2.29
C LYS A 159 16.65 20.82 2.24
N ILE A 160 17.37 21.84 2.70
CA ILE A 160 18.84 21.81 2.75
C ILE A 160 19.30 20.67 3.68
N VAL A 161 18.65 20.52 4.84
CA VAL A 161 18.94 19.43 5.78
C VAL A 161 18.59 18.08 5.14
N ASP A 162 17.38 17.92 4.60
CA ASP A 162 16.93 16.68 3.95
C ASP A 162 17.87 16.24 2.82
N GLN A 163 18.33 17.19 2.00
CA GLN A 163 19.27 16.92 0.91
C GLN A 163 20.67 16.60 1.42
N GLY A 164 21.14 17.31 2.47
CA GLY A 164 22.43 17.06 3.10
C GLY A 164 22.51 15.69 3.77
N THR A 165 21.40 15.21 4.33
CA THR A 165 21.31 13.90 4.99
C THR A 165 20.77 12.80 4.08
N TYR A 166 20.81 12.96 2.76
CA TYR A 166 20.20 11.99 1.83
C TYR A 166 20.70 10.55 2.02
N TYR A 167 22.00 10.38 2.30
CA TYR A 167 22.61 9.06 2.55
C TYR A 167 22.60 8.64 4.03
N PHE A 168 22.01 9.44 4.92
CA PHE A 168 22.04 9.24 6.36
C PHE A 168 20.63 9.01 6.89
N GLU A 169 20.46 7.95 7.68
CA GLU A 169 19.18 7.62 8.29
C GLU A 169 19.35 7.28 9.76
N LEU A 170 18.38 7.69 10.58
CA LEU A 170 18.30 7.20 11.95
C LEU A 170 17.92 5.71 11.94
N PRO A 171 18.32 4.92 12.96
CA PRO A 171 18.02 3.48 13.01
C PRO A 171 16.52 3.13 13.07
N ASN A 172 15.66 4.11 13.30
CA ASN A 172 14.19 3.99 13.28
C ASN A 172 13.57 4.49 11.96
N GLY A 173 14.37 4.97 11.01
CA GLY A 173 13.91 5.52 9.72
C GLY A 173 13.22 6.88 9.84
N GLU A 174 13.31 7.57 10.99
CA GLU A 174 12.76 8.91 11.14
C GLU A 174 13.54 9.91 10.30
N LYS A 175 12.80 10.79 9.63
CA LYS A 175 13.33 11.90 8.83
C LYS A 175 13.47 13.15 9.71
N PHE A 176 14.19 14.14 9.21
CA PHE A 176 14.25 15.44 9.85
C PHE A 176 12.83 16.00 10.04
N PRO A 177 12.41 16.32 11.29
CA PRO A 177 11.06 16.78 11.56
C PRO A 177 10.78 18.21 11.06
N GLY A 178 11.80 18.89 10.52
CA GLY A 178 11.78 20.31 10.22
C GLY A 178 12.22 21.15 11.43
N PHE A 179 12.44 22.44 11.17
CA PHE A 179 12.84 23.37 12.23
C PHE A 179 11.70 23.67 13.21
N SER A 180 12.06 23.84 14.47
CA SER A 180 11.14 24.00 15.59
C SER A 180 10.49 25.38 15.65
N ASP A 181 9.56 25.54 16.60
CA ASP A 181 8.94 26.83 16.91
C ASP A 181 9.94 27.87 17.45
N ILE A 182 11.10 27.46 17.95
CA ILE A 182 12.17 28.39 18.38
C ILE A 182 12.71 29.14 17.16
N THR A 183 13.01 28.42 16.08
CA THR A 183 13.41 29.01 14.80
C THR A 183 12.32 29.94 14.26
N ARG A 184 11.06 29.51 14.28
CA ARG A 184 9.91 30.32 13.84
C ARG A 184 9.75 31.60 14.66
N ALA A 185 9.88 31.50 15.98
CA ALA A 185 9.80 32.63 16.89
C ALA A 185 10.94 33.61 16.65
N LYS A 186 12.16 33.13 16.40
CA LYS A 186 13.32 33.97 16.06
C LYS A 186 13.06 34.76 14.78
N LEU A 187 12.63 34.08 13.71
CA LEU A 187 12.28 34.73 12.43
C LEU A 187 11.19 35.80 12.59
N ALA A 188 10.17 35.53 13.40
CA ALA A 188 9.10 36.48 13.68
C ALA A 188 9.60 37.74 14.44
N GLN A 189 10.66 37.63 15.26
CA GLN A 189 11.25 38.77 15.97
C GLN A 189 11.89 39.79 15.00
N ARG A 190 12.32 39.37 13.80
CA ARG A 190 12.88 40.25 12.76
C ARG A 190 12.02 41.48 12.51
N GLY A 191 10.70 41.31 12.38
CA GLY A 191 9.77 42.40 12.09
C GLY A 191 9.66 43.44 13.21
N LYS A 192 10.09 43.07 14.43
CA LYS A 192 10.09 43.94 15.62
C LYS A 192 11.43 44.67 15.82
N LEU A 193 12.46 44.35 15.02
CA LEU A 193 13.79 44.95 15.14
C LEU A 193 13.79 46.41 14.65
N ARG A 194 13.86 47.36 15.59
CA ARG A 194 14.00 48.80 15.28
C ARG A 194 15.48 49.20 15.17
N MET A 195 16.04 49.16 13.97
CA MET A 195 17.43 49.54 13.65
C MET A 195 17.80 51.00 14.00
N GLY A 196 16.81 51.86 14.26
CA GLY A 196 17.02 53.23 14.74
C GLY A 196 17.65 53.32 16.14
N LYS A 197 17.55 52.26 16.96
CA LYS A 197 18.15 52.18 18.30
C LYS A 197 19.37 51.25 18.40
N ALA A 198 19.93 50.81 17.26
CA ALA A 198 21.03 49.84 17.23
C ALA A 198 22.26 50.27 18.07
N LYS A 199 22.53 51.58 18.19
CA LYS A 199 23.62 52.12 19.02
C LYS A 199 23.47 51.85 20.54
N PHE A 200 22.27 51.50 21.01
CA PHE A 200 21.97 51.27 22.42
C PHE A 200 21.89 49.78 22.79
N ASN A 201 21.83 48.89 21.80
CA ASN A 201 21.66 47.45 22.00
C ASN A 201 22.94 46.65 21.75
N VAL A 202 24.01 47.30 21.26
CA VAL A 202 25.31 46.67 20.98
C VAL A 202 26.33 47.19 21.99
N ILE A 203 26.95 46.28 22.73
CA ILE A 203 27.97 46.59 23.75
C ILE A 203 29.35 46.56 23.07
N GLY A 204 30.18 47.60 23.28
CA GLY A 204 31.59 47.58 22.84
C GLY A 204 31.92 48.25 21.48
N LEU A 205 31.01 49.04 20.90
CA LEU A 205 31.23 49.73 19.62
C LEU A 205 32.37 50.78 19.69
N THR A 206 33.30 50.75 18.74
CA THR A 206 34.25 51.86 18.52
C THR A 206 33.62 52.93 17.62
N LYS A 207 34.13 54.18 17.65
CA LYS A 207 33.57 55.31 16.87
C LYS A 207 33.51 55.07 15.35
N ALA A 208 34.24 54.07 14.83
CA ALA A 208 34.31 53.71 13.42
C ALA A 208 33.27 52.64 12.99
N ASP A 209 32.63 51.95 13.93
CA ASP A 209 31.78 50.80 13.61
C ASP A 209 30.37 51.24 13.17
N ASN A 210 29.92 50.68 12.06
CA ASN A 210 28.53 50.81 11.65
C ASN A 210 27.65 49.96 12.56
N ALA A 211 27.24 50.53 13.70
CA ALA A 211 26.43 49.88 14.74
C ALA A 211 25.20 49.10 14.21
N ARG A 212 24.68 49.46 13.03
CA ARG A 212 23.57 48.75 12.38
C ARG A 212 24.00 47.45 11.70
N ALA A 213 25.18 47.46 11.08
CA ALA A 213 25.76 46.26 10.48
C ALA A 213 26.12 45.24 11.57
N VAL A 214 26.68 45.71 12.69
CA VAL A 214 26.99 44.86 13.86
C VAL A 214 25.71 44.24 14.43
N PHE A 215 24.69 45.04 14.74
CA PHE A 215 23.42 44.52 15.27
C PHE A 215 22.70 43.56 14.30
N ALA A 216 22.80 43.81 12.98
CA ALA A 216 22.24 42.91 11.99
C ALA A 216 23.02 41.58 11.92
N ASN A 217 24.35 41.64 12.03
CA ASN A 217 25.20 40.47 12.08
C ASN A 217 24.90 39.62 13.33
N ASP A 218 24.78 40.25 14.51
CA ASP A 218 24.44 39.56 15.76
C ASP A 218 23.13 38.78 15.64
N TYR A 219 22.09 39.39 15.07
CA TYR A 219 20.81 38.69 14.85
C TYR A 219 20.95 37.49 13.90
N ILE A 220 21.69 37.63 12.80
CA ILE A 220 21.90 36.54 11.84
C ILE A 220 22.72 35.43 12.47
N THR A 221 23.78 35.75 13.21
CA THR A 221 24.59 34.78 13.95
C THR A 221 23.76 34.05 15.01
N GLU A 222 22.88 34.74 15.72
CA GLU A 222 21.96 34.08 16.67
C GLU A 222 20.98 33.14 15.96
N LEU A 223 20.46 33.52 14.80
CA LEU A 223 19.60 32.66 13.99
C LEU A 223 20.38 31.44 13.48
N GLU A 224 21.58 31.63 12.94
CA GLU A 224 22.49 30.56 12.51
C GLU A 224 22.75 29.58 13.66
N ASN A 225 23.09 30.06 14.86
CA ASN A 225 23.36 29.20 16.01
C ASN A 225 22.15 28.35 16.42
N ILE A 226 20.93 28.91 16.35
CA ILE A 226 19.68 28.14 16.61
C ILE A 226 19.54 27.04 15.55
N LEU A 227 19.68 27.39 14.27
CA LEU A 227 19.55 26.43 13.17
C LEU A 227 20.59 25.31 13.27
N PHE A 228 21.86 25.66 13.53
CA PHE A 228 22.95 24.70 13.69
C PHE A 228 22.70 23.77 14.88
N SER A 229 22.26 24.30 16.01
CA SER A 229 21.91 23.47 17.17
C SER A 229 20.79 22.48 16.88
N GLU A 230 19.76 22.88 16.13
CA GLU A 230 18.67 21.99 15.72
C GLU A 230 19.13 20.92 14.71
N VAL A 231 20.04 21.27 13.80
CA VAL A 231 20.68 20.32 12.87
C VAL A 231 21.55 19.32 13.63
N ASP A 232 22.42 19.78 14.52
CA ASP A 232 23.30 18.93 15.33
C ASP A 232 22.50 18.00 16.25
N GLN A 233 21.37 18.46 16.78
CA GLN A 233 20.48 17.61 17.57
C GLN A 233 19.89 16.47 16.74
N TYR A 234 19.58 16.74 15.46
CA TYR A 234 19.10 15.71 14.54
C TYR A 234 20.23 14.76 14.12
N LEU A 235 21.42 15.30 13.82
CA LEU A 235 22.63 14.56 13.44
C LEU A 235 23.23 13.81 14.63
N SER A 236 22.60 12.71 15.00
CA SER A 236 23.05 11.86 16.10
C SER A 236 24.24 10.97 15.71
N PRO A 237 25.18 10.68 16.65
CA PRO A 237 26.21 9.65 16.46
C PRO A 237 25.67 8.23 16.19
N ASN A 238 24.36 8.02 16.38
CA ASN A 238 23.69 6.75 16.09
C ASN A 238 23.13 6.68 14.66
N MET A 239 23.33 7.71 13.84
CA MET A 239 22.95 7.68 12.43
C MET A 239 23.69 6.58 11.68
N LEU A 240 23.00 6.04 10.69
CA LEU A 240 23.51 5.03 9.79
C LEU A 240 23.73 5.68 8.42
N VAL A 241 24.80 5.30 7.75
CA VAL A 241 25.14 5.75 6.39
C VAL A 241 24.86 4.63 5.40
N ARG A 242 24.22 4.98 4.27
CA ARG A 242 23.97 4.06 3.16
C ARG A 242 25.28 3.77 2.44
N MET A 243 25.68 2.50 2.42
CA MET A 243 26.96 2.06 1.84
C MET A 243 26.80 1.39 0.49
N ASP A 244 25.65 0.75 0.27
CA ASP A 244 25.36 0.04 -0.95
C ASP A 244 23.86 0.10 -1.24
N GLU A 245 23.51 -0.02 -2.51
CA GLU A 245 22.14 -0.09 -2.98
C GLU A 245 21.99 -1.18 -4.04
N THR A 246 20.91 -1.95 -3.96
CA THR A 246 20.54 -2.90 -5.01
C THR A 246 19.15 -2.57 -5.51
N ILE A 247 19.06 -2.27 -6.80
CA ILE A 247 17.82 -1.84 -7.45
C ILE A 247 17.35 -2.91 -8.42
N PHE A 248 16.08 -3.28 -8.32
CA PHE A 248 15.38 -4.17 -9.24
C PHE A 248 14.26 -3.41 -9.93
N GLU A 249 14.41 -3.18 -11.22
CA GLU A 249 13.38 -2.55 -12.03
C GLU A 249 12.47 -3.60 -12.67
N LYS A 250 11.17 -3.30 -12.69
CA LYS A 250 10.14 -4.09 -13.41
C LYS A 250 10.16 -5.59 -13.05
N TYR A 251 10.29 -5.88 -11.76
CA TYR A 251 10.27 -7.24 -11.26
C TYR A 251 8.83 -7.75 -11.19
N SER A 252 8.50 -8.77 -11.98
CA SER A 252 7.13 -9.28 -12.08
C SER A 252 6.72 -10.07 -10.84
N THR A 253 5.45 -9.94 -10.45
CA THR A 253 4.79 -10.83 -9.50
C THR A 253 4.23 -12.07 -10.19
N GLU A 254 3.93 -13.11 -9.41
CA GLU A 254 3.22 -14.29 -9.87
C GLU A 254 1.91 -13.93 -10.60
N LYS A 255 1.63 -14.74 -11.61
CA LYS A 255 0.38 -14.64 -12.37
C LYS A 255 -0.64 -15.53 -11.68
N THR A 256 -1.60 -14.93 -10.98
CA THR A 256 -2.76 -15.67 -10.53
C THR A 256 -3.59 -16.07 -11.73
N ALA A 257 -4.04 -17.32 -11.75
CA ALA A 257 -4.80 -17.83 -12.89
C ALA A 257 -6.18 -17.15 -12.95
N ASN A 258 -6.58 -16.74 -14.16
CA ASN A 258 -7.95 -16.36 -14.44
C ASN A 258 -8.83 -17.62 -14.31
N SER A 259 -9.39 -17.83 -13.12
CA SER A 259 -10.43 -18.83 -12.91
C SER A 259 -11.78 -18.22 -13.25
N LEU A 260 -12.65 -19.01 -13.89
CA LEU A 260 -14.04 -18.65 -14.07
C LEU A 260 -14.86 -19.51 -13.10
N PRO A 261 -15.38 -18.94 -12.00
CA PRO A 261 -16.18 -19.69 -11.07
C PRO A 261 -17.52 -20.09 -11.69
N LEU A 262 -17.80 -21.39 -11.64
CA LEU A 262 -19.07 -21.99 -11.99
C LEU A 262 -19.90 -22.15 -10.71
N ASN A 263 -21.11 -21.61 -10.71
CA ASN A 263 -22.08 -21.78 -9.64
C ASN A 263 -23.10 -22.82 -10.05
N ILE A 264 -23.34 -23.80 -9.17
CA ILE A 264 -24.44 -24.76 -9.31
C ILE A 264 -25.22 -24.74 -8.01
N GLY A 265 -26.53 -24.55 -8.11
CA GLY A 265 -27.35 -24.31 -6.94
C GLY A 265 -28.80 -24.65 -7.14
N TYR A 266 -29.57 -24.32 -6.12
CA TYR A 266 -31.02 -24.44 -6.10
C TYR A 266 -31.60 -23.10 -5.68
N GLY A 267 -32.63 -22.62 -6.38
CA GLY A 267 -33.22 -21.34 -6.04
C GLY A 267 -34.67 -21.22 -6.46
N ALA A 268 -35.30 -20.17 -5.93
CA ALA A 268 -36.73 -19.91 -6.00
C ALA A 268 -36.99 -18.61 -6.77
N ILE A 269 -37.93 -18.68 -7.69
CA ILE A 269 -38.44 -17.55 -8.47
C ILE A 269 -39.79 -17.17 -7.89
N SER A 270 -39.99 -15.90 -7.54
CA SER A 270 -41.29 -15.38 -7.12
C SER A 270 -42.09 -14.97 -8.35
N LEU A 271 -43.23 -15.60 -8.62
CA LEU A 271 -44.04 -15.35 -9.81
C LEU A 271 -45.12 -14.28 -9.61
N SER A 272 -45.45 -14.01 -8.36
CA SER A 272 -46.46 -13.06 -7.92
C SER A 272 -45.89 -11.64 -7.79
N LYS A 273 -46.69 -10.64 -8.20
CA LYS A 273 -46.40 -9.21 -7.97
C LYS A 273 -47.00 -8.67 -6.67
N ASP A 274 -47.99 -9.36 -6.11
CA ASP A 274 -48.72 -8.96 -4.90
C ASP A 274 -48.33 -9.82 -3.68
N LEU A 275 -48.33 -9.21 -2.49
CA LEU A 275 -47.90 -9.84 -1.24
C LEU A 275 -48.87 -10.88 -0.66
N THR A 276 -50.13 -10.87 -1.11
CA THR A 276 -51.20 -11.72 -0.57
C THR A 276 -51.23 -13.14 -1.14
N ASP A 277 -50.80 -13.33 -2.39
CA ASP A 277 -50.81 -14.63 -3.09
C ASP A 277 -49.41 -14.94 -3.63
N GLN A 278 -48.45 -15.10 -2.72
CA GLN A 278 -47.06 -15.24 -3.11
C GLN A 278 -46.74 -16.65 -3.63
N GLU A 279 -46.58 -16.77 -4.95
CA GLU A 279 -46.22 -18.04 -5.59
C GLU A 279 -44.71 -18.11 -5.84
N PHE A 280 -44.11 -19.23 -5.42
CA PHE A 280 -42.71 -19.53 -5.65
C PHE A 280 -42.54 -20.82 -6.44
N VAL A 281 -41.65 -20.78 -7.42
CA VAL A 281 -41.23 -22.01 -8.12
C VAL A 281 -39.74 -22.22 -7.92
N MET A 282 -39.38 -23.44 -7.53
CA MET A 282 -38.02 -23.81 -7.19
C MET A 282 -37.42 -24.69 -8.28
N SER A 283 -36.16 -24.43 -8.63
CA SER A 283 -35.48 -25.17 -9.68
C SER A 283 -33.96 -25.11 -9.51
N PRO A 284 -33.22 -26.18 -9.87
CA PRO A 284 -31.78 -26.13 -9.93
C PRO A 284 -31.33 -25.15 -11.01
N TYR A 285 -30.24 -24.42 -10.75
CA TYR A 285 -29.65 -23.47 -11.69
C TYR A 285 -28.14 -23.67 -11.80
N ALA A 286 -27.59 -23.27 -12.93
CA ALA A 286 -26.16 -23.19 -13.14
C ALA A 286 -25.79 -21.90 -13.87
N GLY A 287 -24.62 -21.36 -13.56
CA GLY A 287 -24.15 -20.13 -14.18
C GLY A 287 -22.73 -19.78 -13.81
N PHE A 288 -22.23 -18.68 -14.38
CA PHE A 288 -20.91 -18.16 -14.07
C PHE A 288 -21.02 -17.01 -13.08
N SER A 289 -20.00 -16.83 -12.26
CA SER A 289 -19.86 -15.62 -11.44
C SER A 289 -18.57 -14.89 -11.71
N PHE A 290 -18.69 -13.58 -11.67
CA PHE A 290 -17.60 -12.64 -11.80
C PHE A 290 -17.43 -11.94 -10.46
N PRO A 291 -16.34 -12.21 -9.72
CA PRO A 291 -16.08 -11.55 -8.43
C PRO A 291 -15.91 -10.04 -8.65
N LEU A 292 -16.51 -9.24 -7.76
CA LEU A 292 -16.47 -7.78 -7.83
C LEU A 292 -15.22 -7.18 -7.19
N GLY A 293 -14.45 -7.97 -6.45
CA GLY A 293 -13.21 -7.52 -5.82
C GLY A 293 -12.23 -8.66 -5.58
N ASN A 294 -10.94 -8.33 -5.54
CA ASN A 294 -9.90 -9.27 -5.12
C ASN A 294 -10.01 -9.51 -3.61
N ARG A 295 -9.96 -10.78 -3.19
CA ARG A 295 -10.13 -11.18 -1.78
C ARG A 295 -9.11 -10.55 -0.84
N THR A 296 -7.89 -10.33 -1.32
CA THR A 296 -6.78 -9.75 -0.55
C THR A 296 -6.91 -8.23 -0.41
N PHE A 297 -7.49 -7.54 -1.40
CA PHE A 297 -7.47 -6.06 -1.45
C PHE A 297 -8.80 -5.38 -1.18
N ALA A 298 -9.95 -6.07 -1.28
CA ALA A 298 -11.27 -5.46 -1.18
C ALA A 298 -12.05 -5.98 0.04
N ARG A 299 -12.01 -5.26 1.17
CA ARG A 299 -12.61 -5.72 2.44
C ARG A 299 -14.11 -6.03 2.40
N PHE A 300 -14.89 -5.27 1.60
CA PHE A 300 -16.34 -5.43 1.49
C PHE A 300 -16.76 -6.19 0.21
N MET A 301 -16.09 -5.91 -0.91
CA MET A 301 -16.42 -6.50 -2.21
C MET A 301 -15.76 -7.86 -2.45
N ASN A 302 -14.86 -8.33 -1.58
CA ASN A 302 -14.19 -9.63 -1.70
C ASN A 302 -15.16 -10.82 -1.77
N ASN A 303 -16.30 -10.71 -1.11
CA ASN A 303 -17.31 -11.76 -1.04
C ASN A 303 -18.47 -11.51 -2.01
N MET A 304 -18.46 -10.40 -2.74
CA MET A 304 -19.51 -10.06 -3.70
C MET A 304 -19.14 -10.49 -5.12
N SER A 305 -20.14 -10.94 -5.86
CA SER A 305 -19.98 -11.31 -7.27
C SER A 305 -21.23 -10.98 -8.06
N ILE A 306 -21.09 -10.70 -9.35
CA ILE A 306 -22.22 -10.75 -10.27
C ILE A 306 -22.30 -12.16 -10.84
N SER A 307 -23.47 -12.77 -10.78
CA SER A 307 -23.75 -14.10 -11.30
C SER A 307 -24.79 -14.02 -12.42
N ALA A 308 -24.57 -14.82 -13.47
CA ALA A 308 -25.50 -14.96 -14.57
C ALA A 308 -25.53 -16.40 -15.07
N GLY A 309 -26.71 -16.89 -15.43
CA GLY A 309 -26.87 -18.28 -15.85
C GLY A 309 -28.29 -18.64 -16.21
N PHE A 310 -28.59 -19.92 -16.18
CA PHE A 310 -29.89 -20.46 -16.55
C PHE A 310 -30.35 -21.54 -15.57
N PHE A 311 -31.67 -21.69 -15.46
CA PHE A 311 -32.26 -22.80 -14.73
C PHE A 311 -32.18 -24.10 -15.53
N LEU A 312 -31.93 -25.22 -14.86
CA LEU A 312 -31.67 -26.50 -15.50
C LEU A 312 -32.96 -27.27 -15.83
N SER A 313 -34.01 -27.11 -15.02
CA SER A 313 -35.31 -27.71 -15.29
C SER A 313 -36.03 -27.00 -16.44
N GLY A 314 -36.47 -27.76 -17.44
CA GLY A 314 -37.25 -27.25 -18.59
C GLY A 314 -38.77 -27.29 -18.40
N ASP A 315 -39.25 -28.02 -17.39
CA ASP A 315 -40.69 -28.24 -17.14
C ASP A 315 -41.13 -27.52 -15.85
N ILE A 316 -40.82 -26.23 -15.77
CA ILE A 316 -41.23 -25.39 -14.66
C ILE A 316 -42.68 -24.97 -14.92
N LYS A 317 -43.58 -25.23 -13.98
CA LYS A 317 -45.01 -24.87 -14.08
C LYS A 317 -45.45 -24.03 -12.90
N ASN A 318 -46.40 -23.13 -13.12
CA ASN A 318 -47.09 -22.42 -12.03
C ASN A 318 -48.27 -23.24 -11.49
N GLN A 319 -48.95 -22.74 -10.45
CA GLN A 319 -50.13 -23.33 -9.83
C GLN A 319 -51.32 -23.50 -10.79
N LEU A 320 -51.32 -22.75 -11.91
CA LEU A 320 -52.31 -22.84 -12.98
C LEU A 320 -51.89 -23.80 -14.11
N GLU A 321 -50.84 -24.59 -13.90
CA GLU A 321 -50.21 -25.51 -14.87
C GLU A 321 -49.63 -24.84 -16.13
N GLU A 322 -49.49 -23.51 -16.14
CA GLU A 322 -48.85 -22.76 -17.22
C GLU A 322 -47.35 -22.98 -17.22
N LYS A 323 -46.77 -23.16 -18.41
CA LYS A 323 -45.34 -23.42 -18.57
C LYS A 323 -44.53 -22.13 -18.42
N ILE A 324 -43.44 -22.23 -17.65
CA ILE A 324 -42.48 -21.15 -17.41
C ILE A 324 -41.18 -21.49 -18.12
N SER A 325 -40.83 -20.70 -19.12
CA SER A 325 -39.60 -20.84 -19.91
C SER A 325 -38.80 -19.55 -19.90
N GLY A 326 -37.73 -19.47 -20.69
CA GLY A 326 -36.95 -18.25 -20.89
C GLY A 326 -37.28 -17.54 -22.21
N PRO A 327 -36.79 -16.31 -22.39
CA PRO A 327 -37.04 -15.52 -23.60
C PRO A 327 -36.23 -15.96 -24.82
N VAL A 328 -35.09 -16.66 -24.62
CA VAL A 328 -34.14 -17.03 -25.70
C VAL A 328 -33.86 -18.53 -25.72
N LEU A 329 -33.75 -19.13 -24.54
CA LEU A 329 -33.67 -20.58 -24.34
C LEU A 329 -34.98 -20.99 -23.68
N ASP A 330 -35.45 -22.22 -23.89
CA ASP A 330 -36.65 -22.80 -23.22
C ASP A 330 -36.45 -22.99 -21.69
N ARG A 331 -35.61 -22.15 -21.07
CA ARG A 331 -35.14 -22.18 -19.69
C ARG A 331 -35.01 -20.75 -19.19
N PRO A 332 -35.55 -20.42 -18.00
CA PRO A 332 -35.36 -19.11 -17.39
C PRO A 332 -33.89 -18.72 -17.28
N ILE A 333 -33.59 -17.43 -17.53
CA ILE A 333 -32.24 -16.86 -17.46
C ILE A 333 -32.18 -15.89 -16.28
N TYR A 334 -31.21 -16.06 -15.39
CA TYR A 334 -31.07 -15.21 -14.20
C TYR A 334 -29.84 -14.31 -14.28
N VAL A 335 -29.94 -13.16 -13.63
CA VAL A 335 -28.83 -12.26 -13.31
C VAL A 335 -29.01 -11.81 -11.86
N GLY A 336 -27.97 -11.93 -11.05
CA GLY A 336 -28.05 -11.59 -9.63
C GLY A 336 -26.73 -11.28 -8.98
N LEU A 337 -26.81 -10.62 -7.82
CA LEU A 337 -25.70 -10.37 -6.94
C LEU A 337 -25.57 -11.53 -5.96
N GLY A 338 -24.37 -12.10 -5.93
CA GLY A 338 -23.98 -13.18 -5.04
C GLY A 338 -23.17 -12.67 -3.86
N TYR A 339 -23.40 -13.23 -2.66
CA TYR A 339 -22.56 -13.03 -1.48
C TYR A 339 -22.06 -14.37 -0.92
N ASN A 340 -20.75 -14.49 -0.74
CA ASN A 340 -20.08 -15.66 -0.16
C ASN A 340 -20.12 -15.60 1.38
N PHE A 341 -20.86 -16.51 2.02
CA PHE A 341 -20.87 -16.66 3.49
C PHE A 341 -19.81 -17.65 3.97
N PHE A 342 -19.48 -18.66 3.15
CA PHE A 342 -18.44 -19.65 3.41
C PHE A 342 -17.56 -19.84 2.17
N ARG A 343 -16.44 -20.58 2.29
CA ARG A 343 -15.48 -20.77 1.19
C ARG A 343 -16.09 -21.29 -0.11
N PHE A 344 -17.20 -22.02 -0.06
CA PHE A 344 -17.88 -22.60 -1.22
C PHE A 344 -19.39 -22.33 -1.29
N ILE A 345 -20.03 -21.76 -0.25
CA ILE A 345 -21.48 -21.52 -0.22
C ILE A 345 -21.78 -20.05 -0.47
N ARG A 346 -22.66 -19.79 -1.44
CA ARG A 346 -23.10 -18.46 -1.86
C ARG A 346 -24.61 -18.33 -1.80
N LEU A 347 -25.09 -17.16 -1.35
CA LEU A 347 -26.46 -16.72 -1.59
C LEU A 347 -26.47 -15.81 -2.80
N ASN A 348 -27.35 -16.07 -3.76
CA ASN A 348 -27.59 -15.22 -4.91
C ASN A 348 -28.97 -14.60 -4.79
N ALA A 349 -29.06 -13.29 -5.00
CA ALA A 349 -30.31 -12.56 -5.07
C ALA A 349 -30.30 -11.66 -6.31
N GLY A 350 -31.40 -11.64 -7.05
CA GLY A 350 -31.47 -10.88 -8.29
C GLY A 350 -32.82 -11.03 -8.96
N GLY A 351 -32.80 -11.08 -10.29
CA GLY A 351 -34.00 -11.39 -11.03
C GLY A 351 -33.75 -12.29 -12.22
N THR A 352 -34.84 -12.84 -12.71
CA THR A 352 -34.88 -13.83 -13.77
C THR A 352 -35.83 -13.36 -14.86
N PHE A 353 -35.42 -13.55 -16.10
CA PHE A 353 -36.26 -13.37 -17.26
C PHE A 353 -37.02 -14.65 -17.51
N ILE A 354 -38.34 -14.56 -17.50
CA ILE A 354 -39.23 -15.67 -17.77
C ILE A 354 -40.23 -15.33 -18.87
N THR A 355 -40.68 -16.37 -19.56
CA THR A 355 -41.80 -16.36 -20.49
C THR A 355 -42.86 -17.30 -19.92
N THR A 356 -44.05 -16.79 -19.66
CA THR A 356 -45.20 -17.62 -19.23
C THR A 356 -46.09 -17.90 -20.43
N GLU A 357 -46.28 -19.18 -20.73
CA GLU A 357 -47.17 -19.66 -21.79
C GLU A 357 -48.56 -19.91 -21.19
N GLN A 358 -49.46 -18.95 -21.37
CA GLN A 358 -50.81 -19.01 -20.80
C GLN A 358 -51.67 -20.04 -21.55
N LEU A 359 -52.68 -20.60 -20.86
CA LEU A 359 -53.63 -21.59 -21.40
C LEU A 359 -54.35 -21.16 -22.69
N GLY A 360 -54.32 -19.87 -23.05
CA GLY A 360 -54.81 -19.31 -24.32
C GLY A 360 -53.78 -19.17 -25.45
N GLY A 361 -52.58 -19.74 -25.33
CA GLY A 361 -51.51 -19.66 -26.35
C GLY A 361 -50.79 -18.32 -26.43
N ARG A 362 -50.97 -17.44 -25.45
CA ARG A 362 -50.31 -16.14 -25.36
C ARG A 362 -49.06 -16.23 -24.50
N ASN A 363 -47.93 -15.82 -25.06
CA ASN A 363 -46.66 -15.73 -24.33
C ASN A 363 -46.52 -14.35 -23.69
N VAL A 364 -46.22 -14.32 -22.39
CA VAL A 364 -45.99 -13.09 -21.63
C VAL A 364 -44.57 -13.11 -21.07
N ASN A 365 -43.74 -12.17 -21.52
CA ASN A 365 -42.40 -11.98 -20.99
C ASN A 365 -42.45 -11.13 -19.72
N SER A 366 -41.78 -11.57 -18.67
CA SER A 366 -41.68 -10.81 -17.43
C SER A 366 -40.31 -10.97 -16.77
N PHE A 367 -40.00 -10.01 -15.88
CA PHE A 367 -38.81 -10.04 -15.04
C PHE A 367 -39.26 -10.23 -13.59
N GLN A 368 -38.79 -11.31 -12.97
CA GLN A 368 -39.25 -11.74 -11.66
C GLN A 368 -38.09 -11.82 -10.66
N PRO A 369 -38.31 -11.53 -9.37
CA PRO A 369 -37.25 -11.64 -8.38
C PRO A 369 -36.90 -13.11 -8.12
N PHE A 370 -35.61 -13.33 -7.83
CA PHE A 370 -35.01 -14.64 -7.61
C PHE A 370 -34.10 -14.62 -6.39
N VAL A 371 -34.15 -15.68 -5.59
CA VAL A 371 -33.20 -15.96 -4.52
C VAL A 371 -32.76 -17.42 -4.59
N GLY A 372 -31.46 -17.69 -4.42
CA GLY A 372 -30.95 -19.05 -4.45
C GLY A 372 -29.68 -19.27 -3.64
N VAL A 373 -29.38 -20.53 -3.36
CA VAL A 373 -28.14 -20.97 -2.71
C VAL A 373 -27.34 -21.79 -3.71
N SER A 374 -26.05 -21.51 -3.87
CA SER A 374 -25.17 -22.26 -4.77
C SER A 374 -23.86 -22.66 -4.12
N ALA A 375 -23.30 -23.75 -4.64
CA ALA A 375 -21.89 -24.08 -4.50
C ALA A 375 -21.08 -23.46 -5.65
N GLU A 376 -19.98 -22.78 -5.34
CA GLU A 376 -19.04 -22.21 -6.31
C GLU A 376 -17.84 -23.15 -6.52
N PHE A 377 -17.54 -23.46 -7.79
CA PHE A 377 -16.38 -24.24 -8.19
C PHE A 377 -15.54 -23.43 -9.17
N ASN A 378 -14.26 -23.19 -8.83
CA ASN A 378 -13.34 -22.48 -9.70
C ASN A 378 -12.85 -23.40 -10.82
N ILE A 379 -13.27 -23.14 -12.06
CA ILE A 379 -12.74 -23.84 -13.23
C ILE A 379 -11.57 -23.03 -13.77
N TRP A 380 -10.40 -23.67 -13.85
CA TRP A 380 -9.23 -23.09 -14.48
C TRP A 380 -9.44 -23.05 -15.99
N LEU A 381 -9.59 -21.86 -16.55
CA LEU A 381 -9.58 -21.66 -17.99
C LEU A 381 -8.13 -21.43 -18.40
N GLY A 382 -7.48 -22.45 -18.97
CA GLY A 382 -6.15 -22.35 -19.57
C GLY A 382 -6.08 -21.45 -20.82
N ILE A 383 -6.93 -20.43 -20.92
CA ILE A 383 -7.01 -19.51 -22.05
C ILE A 383 -6.09 -18.33 -21.75
N GLY A 384 -4.86 -18.38 -22.26
CA GLY A 384 -3.94 -17.24 -22.14
C GLY A 384 -2.44 -17.51 -22.20
N SER A 385 -1.97 -18.76 -22.34
CA SER A 385 -0.54 -19.02 -22.54
C SER A 385 -0.10 -18.70 -23.98
N LYS A 386 -0.26 -17.45 -24.43
CA LYS A 386 0.62 -16.93 -25.49
C LYS A 386 1.93 -16.57 -24.79
N LYS A 387 2.91 -17.46 -24.91
CA LYS A 387 4.32 -17.09 -24.79
C LYS A 387 4.53 -15.85 -25.67
N ARG A 388 4.92 -14.74 -25.07
CA ARG A 388 5.66 -13.68 -25.75
C ARG A 388 7.06 -13.68 -25.18
#